data_AF-A0A0A9DB27-F1
#
_entry.id   AF-A0A0A9DB27-F1
#
_cell.length_a   1.000
_cell.length_b   1.000
_cell.length_c   1.000
_cell.angle_alpha   90.00
_cell.angle_beta   90.00
_cell.angle_gamma   90.00
#
_symmetry.space_group_name_H-M   'P 1'
#
loop_
_entity.id
_entity.type
_entity.pdbx_description
1 polymer ?
#
loop_
_entity_poly.entity_id
_entity_poly.type
_entity_poly.pdbx_seq_one_letter_code
_entity_poly.pdbx_strand_id
1 'polypeptide(L)'
;MQVHYISFSAHADFPQTSTFLDELRPPNIILVHGEANEMSRLKQRLISQFDGTNTKVVSPKNCQSVEMYFSSEKMAKTIGRLAEKVPEVGESCSGLLVKKGFTYQIMAPEDLRVYTQLSTANITQRIAVPYSGSFEVIRYRLKQIYESVESSTEESDVPALIVHERVTVCLDSESYVTLQWSSDPISDMVSDSVVAMILNIGREGPKVVPVEEAVKTKEETERIAQKVVYSLMVSLFGDVKVAEEGKFVISVDGDVAHLDGRTGDVECENATLKERIKTAFHRIQGAVRPIPLSAS
;
A
#
# COMPACT_ATOMS: atom_id res chain seq x y z
N MET A 1 -13.42 36.48 -90.19
CA MET A 1 -12.65 35.33 -89.70
C MET A 1 -13.46 34.70 -88.58
N GLN A 2 -13.88 33.45 -88.73
CA GLN A 2 -14.74 32.74 -87.77
C GLN A 2 -13.85 31.84 -86.91
N VAL A 3 -13.92 31.97 -85.59
CA VAL A 3 -13.13 31.18 -84.65
C VAL A 3 -13.99 30.02 -84.15
N HIS A 4 -13.52 28.79 -84.35
CA HIS A 4 -14.16 27.58 -83.84
C HIS A 4 -13.35 27.04 -82.65
N TYR A 5 -14.05 26.63 -81.59
CA TYR A 5 -13.45 25.96 -80.44
C TYR A 5 -13.67 24.46 -80.55
N ILE A 6 -12.59 23.69 -80.64
CA ILE A 6 -12.61 22.23 -80.67
C ILE A 6 -11.83 21.75 -79.43
N SER A 7 -12.49 20.98 -78.57
CA SER A 7 -11.87 20.47 -77.34
C SER A 7 -11.02 19.23 -77.62
N PHE A 8 -9.73 19.31 -77.30
CA PHE A 8 -8.80 18.17 -77.22
C PHE A 8 -8.37 17.87 -75.78
N SER A 9 -9.02 18.50 -74.82
CA SER A 9 -8.66 18.39 -73.42
C SER A 9 -8.98 16.99 -72.91
N ALA A 10 -7.96 16.29 -72.39
CA ALA A 10 -8.11 14.96 -71.81
C ALA A 10 -8.63 15.01 -70.36
N HIS A 11 -9.66 15.83 -70.10
CA HIS A 11 -10.35 15.86 -68.81
C HIS A 11 -11.50 14.86 -68.79
N ALA A 12 -11.81 14.33 -67.60
CA ALA A 12 -12.98 13.48 -67.42
C ALA A 12 -14.25 14.26 -67.76
N ASP A 13 -15.11 13.65 -68.57
CA ASP A 13 -16.44 14.19 -68.85
C ASP A 13 -17.43 13.81 -67.74
N PHE A 14 -18.64 14.38 -67.82
CA PHE A 14 -19.67 14.10 -66.83
C PHE A 14 -20.04 12.60 -66.77
N PRO A 15 -20.29 11.90 -67.89
CA PRO A 15 -20.59 10.46 -67.87
C PRO A 15 -19.50 9.61 -67.21
N GLN A 16 -18.22 9.88 -67.49
CA GLN A 16 -17.11 9.15 -66.85
C GLN A 16 -17.08 9.43 -65.35
N THR A 17 -17.21 10.70 -64.95
CA THR A 17 -17.19 11.12 -63.55
C THR A 17 -18.39 10.55 -62.77
N SER A 18 -19.58 10.56 -63.37
CA SER A 18 -20.79 10.04 -62.74
C SER A 18 -20.70 8.53 -62.57
N THR A 19 -20.22 7.80 -63.59
CA THR A 19 -20.03 6.35 -63.53
C THR A 19 -19.03 5.96 -62.44
N PHE A 20 -17.92 6.69 -62.34
CA PHE A 20 -16.91 6.49 -61.30
C PHE A 20 -17.47 6.71 -59.89
N LEU A 21 -18.27 7.75 -59.70
CA LEU A 21 -18.90 8.05 -58.41
C LEU A 21 -20.01 7.05 -58.06
N ASP A 22 -20.76 6.56 -59.05
CA ASP A 22 -21.78 5.52 -58.87
C ASP A 22 -21.18 4.18 -58.45
N GLU A 23 -19.98 3.86 -58.94
CA GLU A 23 -19.25 2.65 -58.58
C GLU A 23 -18.67 2.73 -57.16
N LEU A 24 -18.06 3.86 -56.80
CA LEU A 24 -17.43 4.04 -55.48
C LEU A 24 -18.43 4.33 -54.35
N ARG A 25 -19.57 4.95 -54.66
CA ARG A 25 -20.57 5.44 -53.69
C ARG A 25 -19.94 6.10 -52.45
N PRO A 26 -19.06 7.10 -52.62
CA PRO A 26 -18.38 7.72 -51.50
C PRO A 26 -19.37 8.54 -50.64
N PRO A 27 -19.28 8.50 -49.30
CA PRO A 27 -20.21 9.24 -48.43
C PRO A 27 -19.98 10.77 -48.46
N ASN A 28 -18.80 11.23 -48.86
CA ASN A 28 -18.47 12.64 -48.99
C ASN A 28 -17.74 12.89 -50.31
N ILE A 29 -18.24 13.83 -51.12
CA ILE A 29 -17.67 14.23 -52.40
C ILE A 29 -17.25 15.71 -52.30
N ILE A 30 -15.97 16.00 -52.53
CA ILE A 30 -15.41 17.35 -52.49
C ILE A 30 -14.96 17.72 -53.89
N LEU A 31 -15.67 18.68 -54.49
CA LEU A 31 -15.39 19.16 -55.84
C LEU A 31 -14.34 20.28 -55.78
N VAL A 32 -13.21 20.07 -56.46
CA VAL A 32 -12.11 21.04 -56.62
C VAL A 32 -11.69 21.14 -58.09
N HIS A 33 -10.80 22.09 -58.43
CA HIS A 33 -10.21 22.24 -59.77
C HIS A 33 -11.22 22.33 -60.92
N GLY A 34 -12.23 23.19 -60.80
CA GLY A 34 -13.13 23.51 -61.90
C GLY A 34 -13.57 24.97 -61.88
N GLU A 35 -14.05 25.44 -63.03
CA GLU A 35 -14.65 26.77 -63.15
C GLU A 35 -15.92 26.84 -62.28
N ALA A 36 -16.14 27.98 -61.60
CA ALA A 36 -17.11 28.06 -60.51
C ALA A 36 -18.55 27.74 -60.94
N ASN A 37 -18.94 28.10 -62.17
CA ASN A 37 -20.28 27.85 -62.68
C ASN A 37 -20.45 26.38 -63.09
N GLU A 38 -19.48 25.83 -63.81
CA GLU A 38 -19.47 24.40 -64.18
C GLU A 38 -19.42 23.50 -62.95
N MET A 39 -18.70 23.89 -61.90
CA MET A 39 -18.68 23.19 -60.62
C MET A 39 -20.02 23.25 -59.89
N SER A 40 -20.71 24.39 -59.95
CA SER A 40 -22.06 24.52 -59.38
C SER A 40 -23.07 23.66 -60.13
N ARG A 41 -22.97 23.58 -61.46
CA ARG A 41 -23.79 22.69 -62.31
C ARG A 41 -23.51 21.22 -62.02
N LEU A 42 -22.23 20.84 -61.93
CA LEU A 42 -21.81 19.49 -61.59
C LEU A 42 -22.33 19.08 -60.21
N LYS A 43 -22.17 19.95 -59.20
CA LYS A 43 -22.69 19.75 -57.85
C LYS A 43 -24.20 19.48 -57.86
N GLN A 44 -24.98 20.29 -58.58
CA GLN A 44 -26.44 20.11 -58.66
C GLN A 44 -26.82 18.77 -59.30
N ARG A 45 -26.13 18.37 -60.38
CA ARG A 45 -26.36 17.07 -61.02
C ARG A 45 -26.04 15.90 -60.09
N LEU A 46 -24.93 15.97 -59.35
CA LEU A 46 -24.55 14.94 -58.39
C LEU A 46 -25.51 14.88 -57.20
N ILE A 47 -26.00 16.02 -56.70
CA ILE A 47 -27.03 16.04 -55.64
C ILE A 47 -28.32 15.37 -56.14
N SER A 48 -28.76 15.64 -57.37
CA SER A 48 -29.96 14.98 -57.92
C SER A 48 -29.77 13.49 -58.19
N GLN A 49 -28.56 13.08 -58.58
CA GLN A 49 -28.24 11.68 -58.87
C GLN A 49 -28.15 10.83 -57.60
N PHE A 50 -27.57 11.40 -56.54
CA PHE A 50 -27.41 10.76 -55.24
C PHE A 50 -28.54 11.11 -54.26
N ASP A 51 -29.66 11.64 -54.75
CA ASP A 51 -30.82 11.95 -53.93
C ASP A 51 -31.34 10.68 -53.24
N GLY A 52 -31.62 10.79 -51.94
CA GLY A 52 -31.95 9.63 -51.09
C GLY A 52 -30.77 8.76 -50.63
N THR A 53 -29.52 9.05 -51.02
CA THR A 53 -28.32 8.44 -50.42
C THR A 53 -27.68 9.37 -49.39
N ASN A 54 -26.93 8.82 -48.42
CA ASN A 54 -26.22 9.61 -47.41
C ASN A 54 -24.89 10.20 -47.95
N THR A 55 -24.93 10.77 -49.15
CA THR A 55 -23.76 11.31 -49.86
C THR A 55 -23.77 12.83 -49.78
N LYS A 56 -22.74 13.42 -49.17
CA LYS A 56 -22.60 14.88 -49.03
C LYS A 56 -21.71 15.45 -50.14
N VAL A 57 -22.27 16.27 -51.02
CA VAL A 57 -21.51 16.94 -52.09
C VAL A 57 -21.20 18.40 -51.70
N VAL A 58 -19.92 18.76 -51.64
CA VAL A 58 -19.44 20.11 -51.30
C VAL A 58 -18.48 20.65 -52.36
N SER A 59 -18.50 21.97 -52.56
CA SER A 59 -17.66 22.69 -53.53
C SER A 59 -17.05 23.91 -52.82
N PRO A 60 -16.04 23.70 -51.97
CA PRO A 60 -15.47 24.78 -51.16
C PRO A 60 -14.74 25.81 -52.02
N LYS A 61 -14.83 27.09 -51.63
CA LYS A 61 -14.00 28.15 -52.19
C LYS A 61 -12.57 28.04 -51.66
N ASN A 62 -11.63 28.73 -52.31
CA ASN A 62 -10.27 28.87 -51.77
C ASN A 62 -10.33 29.39 -50.32
N CYS A 63 -9.54 28.79 -49.45
CA CYS A 63 -9.50 29.07 -48.01
C CYS A 63 -10.80 28.75 -47.24
N GLN A 64 -11.74 27.99 -47.83
CA GLN A 64 -12.91 27.49 -47.10
C GLN A 64 -12.62 26.10 -46.51
N SER A 65 -12.62 26.00 -45.19
CA SER A 65 -12.47 24.73 -44.47
C SER A 65 -13.69 23.81 -44.66
N VAL A 66 -13.44 22.51 -44.80
CA VAL A 66 -14.47 21.47 -44.83
C VAL A 66 -14.24 20.55 -43.64
N GLU A 67 -15.18 20.55 -42.71
CA GLU A 67 -15.14 19.68 -41.52
C GLU A 67 -15.95 18.41 -41.75
N MET A 68 -15.36 17.29 -41.33
CA MET A 68 -15.98 15.97 -41.41
C MET A 68 -15.72 15.23 -40.09
N TYR A 69 -16.77 14.60 -39.57
CA TYR A 69 -16.71 13.83 -38.33
C TYR A 69 -16.70 12.34 -38.66
N PHE A 70 -15.73 11.63 -38.13
CA PHE A 70 -15.60 10.18 -38.28
C PHE A 70 -15.70 9.54 -36.91
N SER A 71 -16.81 8.87 -36.63
CA SER A 71 -16.94 7.98 -35.47
C SER A 71 -16.09 6.75 -35.73
N SER A 72 -14.94 6.65 -35.06
CA SER A 72 -14.11 5.45 -35.09
C SER A 72 -14.33 4.66 -33.81
N GLU A 73 -14.76 3.42 -33.93
CA GLU A 73 -14.76 2.48 -32.81
C GLU A 73 -13.31 2.20 -32.41
N LYS A 74 -12.98 2.45 -31.14
CA LYS A 74 -11.64 2.16 -30.61
C LYS A 74 -11.61 0.72 -30.14
N MET A 75 -11.00 -0.14 -30.95
CA MET A 75 -10.79 -1.54 -30.62
C MET A 75 -9.44 -1.71 -29.92
N ALA A 76 -9.46 -2.20 -28.68
CA ALA A 76 -8.28 -2.63 -27.95
C ALA A 76 -8.14 -4.16 -28.05
N LYS A 77 -6.92 -4.62 -28.35
CA LYS A 77 -6.60 -6.05 -28.39
C LYS A 77 -5.98 -6.50 -27.08
N THR A 78 -6.53 -7.53 -26.47
CA THR A 78 -5.95 -8.20 -25.30
C THR A 78 -4.73 -9.01 -25.73
N ILE A 79 -3.60 -8.87 -25.02
CA ILE A 79 -2.34 -9.56 -25.32
C ILE A 79 -1.75 -10.11 -24.02
N GLY A 80 -1.00 -11.22 -24.14
CA GLY A 80 -0.28 -11.83 -23.04
C GLY A 80 -1.20 -12.67 -22.16
N ARG A 81 -0.89 -12.73 -20.86
CA ARG A 81 -1.63 -13.53 -19.88
C ARG A 81 -3.09 -13.12 -19.76
N LEU A 82 -3.37 -11.82 -19.93
CA LEU A 82 -4.74 -11.29 -19.93
C LEU A 82 -5.60 -11.87 -21.08
N ALA A 83 -4.98 -12.42 -22.13
CA ALA A 83 -5.66 -13.07 -23.23
C ALA A 83 -5.82 -14.59 -23.08
N GLU A 84 -5.27 -15.21 -22.02
CA GLU A 84 -5.37 -16.65 -21.78
C GLU A 84 -6.80 -17.10 -21.46
N LYS A 85 -7.52 -16.30 -20.68
CA LYS A 85 -8.93 -16.51 -20.37
C LYS A 85 -9.78 -15.54 -21.20
N VAL A 86 -10.70 -16.08 -21.99
CA VAL A 86 -11.71 -15.26 -22.67
C VAL A 86 -12.70 -14.75 -21.60
N PRO A 87 -12.86 -13.43 -21.44
CA PRO A 87 -13.77 -12.89 -20.43
C PRO A 87 -15.22 -13.16 -20.81
N GLU A 88 -16.06 -13.41 -19.80
CA GLU A 88 -17.49 -13.54 -19.98
C GLU A 88 -18.17 -12.18 -20.17
N VAL A 89 -19.38 -12.17 -20.73
CA VAL A 89 -20.14 -10.93 -20.94
C VAL A 89 -20.46 -10.29 -19.59
N GLY A 90 -19.90 -9.11 -19.33
CA GLY A 90 -20.05 -8.38 -18.07
C GLY A 90 -18.89 -8.55 -17.09
N GLU A 91 -17.91 -9.40 -17.39
CA GLU A 91 -16.68 -9.53 -16.60
C GLU A 91 -15.79 -8.29 -16.82
N SER A 92 -15.35 -7.67 -15.72
CA SER A 92 -14.45 -6.52 -15.80
C SER A 92 -13.03 -6.97 -16.14
N CYS A 93 -12.45 -6.36 -17.18
CA CYS A 93 -11.05 -6.58 -17.55
C CYS A 93 -10.18 -5.44 -17.01
N SER A 94 -9.18 -5.75 -16.20
CA SER A 94 -8.20 -4.78 -15.68
C SER A 94 -6.82 -5.04 -16.29
N GLY A 95 -6.17 -3.99 -16.77
CA GLY A 95 -4.83 -4.09 -17.33
C GLY A 95 -4.27 -2.73 -17.77
N LEU A 96 -3.04 -2.73 -18.27
CA LEU A 96 -2.40 -1.56 -18.86
C LEU A 96 -2.82 -1.41 -20.32
N LEU A 97 -3.36 -0.23 -20.66
CA LEU A 97 -3.68 0.13 -22.03
C LEU A 97 -2.47 0.83 -22.68
N VAL A 98 -1.86 0.18 -23.66
CA VAL A 98 -0.76 0.73 -24.45
C VAL A 98 -1.30 1.17 -25.81
N LYS A 99 -1.05 2.43 -26.16
CA LYS A 99 -1.40 2.99 -27.48
C LYS A 99 -0.14 3.13 -28.32
N LYS A 100 -0.12 2.47 -29.49
CA LYS A 100 0.90 2.64 -30.52
C LYS A 100 0.24 3.10 -31.83
N GLY A 101 0.32 4.40 -32.11
CA GLY A 101 -0.40 5.01 -33.23
C GLY A 101 -1.92 4.88 -33.07
N PHE A 102 -2.58 4.17 -33.99
CA PHE A 102 -4.01 3.88 -33.95
C PHE A 102 -4.36 2.52 -33.34
N THR A 103 -3.35 1.72 -32.95
CA THR A 103 -3.57 0.42 -32.33
C THR A 103 -3.58 0.55 -30.82
N TYR A 104 -4.62 -0.01 -30.20
CA TYR A 104 -4.76 -0.11 -28.76
C TYR A 104 -4.54 -1.56 -28.33
N GLN A 105 -3.71 -1.75 -27.31
CA GLN A 105 -3.40 -3.07 -26.76
C GLN A 105 -3.60 -3.01 -25.25
N ILE A 106 -4.33 -3.97 -24.70
CA ILE A 106 -4.48 -4.13 -23.25
C ILE A 106 -3.71 -5.38 -22.82
N MET A 107 -2.89 -5.24 -21.77
CA MET A 107 -1.99 -6.30 -21.30
C MET A 107 -1.84 -6.26 -19.78
N ALA A 108 -1.35 -7.35 -19.20
CA ALA A 108 -0.97 -7.37 -17.79
C ALA A 108 0.32 -6.56 -17.56
N PRO A 109 0.54 -5.96 -16.37
CA PRO A 109 1.75 -5.20 -16.06
C PRO A 109 3.07 -5.96 -16.30
N GLU A 110 3.06 -7.27 -16.06
CA GLU A 110 4.22 -8.16 -16.20
C GLU A 110 4.62 -8.37 -17.67
N ASP A 111 3.64 -8.31 -18.57
CA ASP A 111 3.81 -8.51 -20.01
C ASP A 111 4.29 -7.24 -20.73
N LEU A 112 4.30 -6.09 -20.04
CA LEU A 112 4.68 -4.80 -20.63
C LEU A 112 6.06 -4.84 -21.28
N ARG A 113 7.05 -5.44 -20.59
CA ARG A 113 8.43 -5.56 -21.09
C ARG A 113 8.59 -6.56 -22.24
N VAL A 114 7.67 -7.51 -22.36
CA VAL A 114 7.71 -8.55 -23.40
C VAL A 114 7.21 -7.99 -24.73
N TYR A 115 6.12 -7.23 -24.71
CA TYR A 115 5.45 -6.74 -25.91
C TYR A 115 5.76 -5.28 -26.25
N THR A 116 6.42 -4.55 -25.35
CA THR A 116 6.79 -3.15 -25.55
C THR A 116 8.25 -2.90 -25.16
N GLN A 117 8.80 -1.76 -25.56
CA GLN A 117 10.11 -1.30 -25.09
C GLN A 117 10.04 -0.65 -23.70
N LEU A 118 8.87 -0.64 -23.06
CA LEU A 118 8.66 -0.07 -21.75
C LEU A 118 8.96 -1.12 -20.68
N SER A 119 9.58 -0.69 -19.60
CA SER A 119 9.81 -1.51 -18.41
C SER A 119 9.09 -0.90 -17.22
N THR A 120 8.51 -1.74 -16.38
CA THR A 120 8.08 -1.36 -15.05
C THR A 120 9.29 -1.24 -14.13
N ALA A 121 9.34 -0.19 -13.33
CA ALA A 121 10.35 -0.02 -12.29
C ALA A 121 9.64 0.23 -10.97
N ASN A 122 10.08 -0.46 -9.92
CA ASN A 122 9.68 -0.17 -8.56
C ASN A 122 10.78 0.68 -7.92
N ILE A 123 10.39 1.77 -7.28
CA ILE A 123 11.33 2.65 -6.57
C ILE A 123 11.24 2.27 -5.09
N THR A 124 12.32 1.73 -4.54
CA THR A 124 12.46 1.53 -3.10
C THR A 124 13.20 2.70 -2.50
N GLN A 125 12.65 3.30 -1.46
CA GLN A 125 13.28 4.39 -0.73
C GLN A 125 13.84 3.87 0.58
N ARG A 126 14.99 4.42 0.97
CA ARG A 126 15.67 4.13 2.23
C ARG A 126 16.16 5.44 2.83
N ILE A 127 15.84 5.68 4.10
CA ILE A 127 16.28 6.85 4.85
C ILE A 127 16.87 6.42 6.19
N ALA A 128 17.93 7.10 6.62
CA ALA A 128 18.48 6.97 7.96
C ALA A 128 18.07 8.18 8.80
N VAL A 129 17.43 7.93 9.93
CA VAL A 129 16.95 8.94 10.86
C VAL A 129 17.78 8.86 12.15
N PRO A 130 18.42 9.96 12.60
CA PRO A 130 19.16 9.97 13.85
C PRO A 130 18.28 9.57 15.03
N TYR A 131 18.75 8.58 15.80
CA TYR A 131 18.05 8.06 16.96
C TYR A 131 19.01 7.30 17.88
N SER A 132 19.04 7.66 19.16
CA SER A 132 19.93 7.07 20.17
C SER A 132 19.18 6.41 21.34
N GLY A 133 17.86 6.25 21.21
CA GLY A 133 17.03 5.61 22.24
C GLY A 133 16.94 4.09 22.07
N SER A 134 16.20 3.44 22.98
CA SER A 134 15.91 2.00 22.86
C SER A 134 14.88 1.73 21.76
N PHE A 135 15.12 0.70 20.94
CA PHE A 135 14.20 0.27 19.90
C PHE A 135 12.79 -0.06 20.41
N GLU A 136 12.67 -0.52 21.66
CA GLU A 136 11.37 -0.79 22.29
C GLU A 136 10.52 0.48 22.49
N VAL A 137 11.14 1.65 22.61
CA VAL A 137 10.39 2.93 22.68
C VAL A 137 9.76 3.24 21.33
N ILE A 138 10.50 3.03 20.23
CA ILE A 138 9.97 3.15 18.87
C ILE A 138 8.82 2.16 18.68
N ARG A 139 9.03 0.88 19.04
CA ARG A 139 8.00 -0.16 18.95
C ARG A 139 6.74 0.20 19.71
N TYR A 140 6.90 0.67 20.95
CA TYR A 140 5.80 1.09 21.80
C TYR A 140 5.01 2.26 21.16
N ARG A 141 5.70 3.32 20.72
CA ARG A 141 5.04 4.47 20.09
C ARG A 141 4.36 4.12 18.77
N LEU A 142 4.96 3.26 17.96
CA LEU A 142 4.35 2.79 16.73
C LEU A 142 3.05 2.03 17.01
N LYS A 143 3.01 1.17 18.02
CA LYS A 143 1.78 0.44 18.43
C LYS A 143 0.67 1.35 18.95
N GLN A 144 0.99 2.56 19.41
CA GLN A 144 -0.03 3.55 19.80
C GLN A 144 -0.67 4.25 18.60
N ILE A 145 0.03 4.32 17.46
CA ILE A 145 -0.41 5.05 16.26
C ILE A 145 -0.98 4.09 15.21
N TYR A 146 -0.35 2.93 15.04
CA TYR A 146 -0.67 1.96 14.00
C TYR A 146 -1.20 0.67 14.61
N GLU A 147 -2.24 0.11 13.99
CA GLU A 147 -2.85 -1.15 14.39
C GLU A 147 -1.93 -2.35 14.12
N SER A 148 -1.22 -2.33 12.98
CA SER A 148 -0.29 -3.40 12.57
C SER A 148 1.16 -2.95 12.73
N VAL A 149 1.84 -3.51 13.74
CA VAL A 149 3.28 -3.36 14.00
C VAL A 149 3.84 -4.72 14.39
N GLU A 150 4.43 -5.39 13.41
CA GLU A 150 4.96 -6.75 13.56
C GLU A 150 6.48 -6.73 13.62
N SER A 151 7.09 -7.68 14.32
CA SER A 151 8.53 -7.90 14.22
C SER A 151 8.84 -8.63 12.92
N SER A 152 9.83 -8.15 12.17
CA SER A 152 10.35 -8.87 11.01
C SER A 152 10.77 -10.28 11.43
N THR A 153 10.37 -11.28 10.66
CA THR A 153 10.77 -12.69 10.83
C THR A 153 11.98 -13.06 9.96
N GLU A 154 12.55 -12.10 9.22
CA GLU A 154 13.73 -12.34 8.41
C GLU A 154 14.94 -12.64 9.30
N GLU A 155 15.75 -13.63 8.91
CA GLU A 155 16.95 -14.16 9.59
C GLU A 155 18.12 -13.16 9.64
N SER A 156 17.84 -11.91 9.98
CA SER A 156 18.84 -10.87 10.18
C SER A 156 19.01 -10.64 11.67
N ASP A 157 20.25 -10.60 12.16
CA ASP A 157 20.58 -10.30 13.57
C ASP A 157 20.13 -8.89 14.02
N VAL A 158 19.60 -8.08 13.09
CA VAL A 158 19.20 -6.69 13.32
C VAL A 158 17.73 -6.61 13.71
N PRO A 159 17.38 -5.99 14.86
CA PRO A 159 15.99 -5.74 15.24
C PRO A 159 15.26 -4.92 14.18
N ALA A 160 14.15 -5.48 13.67
CA ALA A 160 13.34 -4.87 12.63
C ALA A 160 11.83 -4.97 12.91
N LEU A 161 11.10 -3.92 12.54
CA LEU A 161 9.65 -3.81 12.65
C LEU A 161 9.04 -3.52 11.29
N ILE A 162 7.90 -4.13 10.99
CA ILE A 162 7.09 -3.87 9.81
C ILE A 162 5.86 -3.08 10.27
N VAL A 163 5.73 -1.84 9.79
CA VAL A 163 4.63 -0.94 10.10
C VAL A 163 3.63 -1.00 8.94
N HIS A 164 2.40 -1.39 9.26
CA HIS A 164 1.27 -1.41 8.33
C HIS A 164 1.57 -2.18 7.02
N GLU A 165 2.37 -3.26 7.14
CA GLU A 165 2.81 -4.15 6.04
C GLU A 165 3.57 -3.45 4.89
N ARG A 166 4.04 -2.22 5.11
CA ARG A 166 4.54 -1.35 4.02
C ARG A 166 5.91 -0.75 4.30
N VAL A 167 6.16 -0.36 5.55
CA VAL A 167 7.40 0.33 5.95
C VAL A 167 8.17 -0.53 6.92
N THR A 168 9.40 -0.88 6.57
CA THR A 168 10.32 -1.61 7.44
C THR A 168 11.20 -0.63 8.19
N VAL A 169 11.29 -0.79 9.52
CA VAL A 169 12.08 0.04 10.43
C VAL A 169 13.15 -0.84 11.07
N CYS A 170 14.43 -0.56 10.84
CA CYS A 170 15.56 -1.36 11.33
C CYS A 170 16.50 -0.54 12.21
N LEU A 171 16.94 -1.10 13.34
CA LEU A 171 18.00 -0.51 14.16
C LEU A 171 19.37 -0.98 13.68
N ASP A 172 19.84 -0.44 12.56
CA ASP A 172 21.14 -0.81 11.97
C ASP A 172 22.34 -0.28 12.79
N SER A 173 22.12 0.69 13.69
CA SER A 173 23.16 1.42 14.42
C SER A 173 22.65 1.94 15.77
N GLU A 174 23.55 2.16 16.72
CA GLU A 174 23.23 2.80 18.01
C GLU A 174 22.86 4.30 17.88
N SER A 175 23.16 4.92 16.73
CA SER A 175 22.97 6.36 16.53
C SER A 175 21.92 6.73 15.48
N TYR A 176 21.40 5.75 14.73
CA TYR A 176 20.34 5.97 13.75
C TYR A 176 19.50 4.72 13.53
N VAL A 177 18.27 4.96 13.07
CA VAL A 177 17.32 3.95 12.63
C VAL A 177 17.08 4.13 11.14
N THR A 178 17.01 3.03 10.42
CA THR A 178 16.75 3.02 8.99
C THR A 178 15.29 2.70 8.73
N LEU A 179 14.65 3.45 7.84
CA LEU A 179 13.36 3.07 7.27
C LEU A 179 13.55 2.70 5.80
N GLN A 180 12.85 1.66 5.36
CA GLN A 180 12.82 1.20 3.98
C GLN A 180 11.38 0.91 3.55
N TRP A 181 10.97 1.41 2.39
CA TRP A 181 9.62 1.19 1.83
C TRP A 181 9.61 1.25 0.31
N SER A 182 8.53 0.77 -0.31
CA SER A 182 8.27 0.98 -1.73
C SER A 182 7.57 2.33 -1.92
N SER A 183 8.06 3.15 -2.85
CA SER A 183 7.51 4.49 -3.10
C SER A 183 6.12 4.38 -3.72
N ASP A 184 5.12 4.72 -2.91
CA ASP A 184 3.72 4.86 -3.29
C ASP A 184 3.03 5.83 -2.33
N PRO A 185 1.93 6.50 -2.72
CA PRO A 185 1.34 7.58 -1.91
C PRO A 185 0.97 7.18 -0.48
N ILE A 186 0.62 5.91 -0.25
CA ILE A 186 0.23 5.42 1.08
C ILE A 186 1.49 5.11 1.89
N SER A 187 2.43 4.38 1.31
CA SER A 187 3.69 4.04 1.98
C SER A 187 4.52 5.28 2.30
N ASP A 188 4.54 6.28 1.42
CA ASP A 188 5.21 7.57 1.63
C ASP A 188 4.60 8.33 2.82
N MET A 189 3.27 8.37 2.91
CA MET A 189 2.56 8.99 4.04
C MET A 189 2.86 8.26 5.36
N VAL A 190 2.89 6.91 5.34
CA VAL A 190 3.24 6.12 6.53
C VAL A 190 4.69 6.39 6.91
N SER A 191 5.64 6.37 5.97
CA SER A 191 7.05 6.63 6.26
C SER A 191 7.27 8.03 6.83
N ASP A 192 6.63 9.06 6.28
CA ASP A 192 6.75 10.44 6.78
C ASP A 192 6.27 10.55 8.23
N SER A 193 5.15 9.90 8.56
CA SER A 193 4.61 9.84 9.92
C SER A 193 5.55 9.10 10.88
N VAL A 194 6.14 7.97 10.44
CA VAL A 194 7.13 7.24 11.25
C VAL A 194 8.38 8.09 11.49
N VAL A 195 8.91 8.76 10.46
CA VAL A 195 10.05 9.67 10.58
C VAL A 195 9.74 10.81 11.56
N ALA A 196 8.59 11.45 11.41
CA ALA A 196 8.16 12.53 12.30
C ALA A 196 8.05 12.05 13.76
N MET A 197 7.53 10.85 13.98
CA MET A 197 7.42 10.23 15.30
C MET A 197 8.79 9.97 15.93
N ILE A 198 9.73 9.38 15.18
CA ILE A 198 11.10 9.12 15.66
C ILE A 198 11.80 10.43 16.04
N LEU A 199 11.71 11.45 15.19
CA LEU A 199 12.28 12.77 15.47
C LEU A 199 11.62 13.45 16.69
N ASN A 200 10.33 13.17 16.94
CA ASN A 200 9.64 13.71 18.11
C ASN A 200 10.05 13.01 19.42
N ILE A 201 10.34 11.70 19.39
CA ILE A 201 10.91 10.99 20.55
C ILE A 201 12.23 11.64 20.99
N GLY A 202 13.07 12.06 20.03
CA GLY A 202 14.34 12.73 20.35
C GLY A 202 14.18 14.14 20.95
N ARG A 203 13.02 14.80 20.72
CA ARG A 203 12.73 16.16 21.22
C ARG A 203 12.06 16.15 22.58
N GLU A 204 11.17 15.20 22.83
CA GLU A 204 10.52 15.02 24.12
C GLU A 204 11.25 13.92 24.89
N GLY A 205 12.06 14.30 25.90
CA GLY A 205 12.59 13.33 26.87
C GLY A 205 11.46 12.45 27.45
N PRO A 206 11.76 11.26 28.00
CA PRO A 206 10.78 10.24 28.30
C PRO A 206 9.66 10.77 29.21
N LYS A 207 8.52 11.13 28.63
CA LYS A 207 7.31 11.50 29.36
C LYS A 207 6.61 10.21 29.79
N VAL A 208 6.53 10.02 31.11
CA VAL A 208 5.79 8.96 31.79
C VAL A 208 4.35 8.93 31.28
N VAL A 209 3.92 7.76 30.81
CA VAL A 209 2.60 7.54 30.17
C VAL A 209 1.48 7.45 31.23
N PRO A 210 0.23 7.89 30.94
CA PRO A 210 -0.87 7.90 31.90
C PRO A 210 -1.47 6.51 32.17
N VAL A 211 -1.52 6.18 33.47
CA VAL A 211 -2.41 5.33 34.32
C VAL A 211 -3.32 4.22 33.72
N GLU A 212 -3.86 4.30 32.50
CA GLU A 212 -4.94 3.39 32.07
C GLU A 212 -4.47 2.01 31.57
N GLU A 213 -3.31 1.92 30.91
CA GLU A 213 -2.74 0.60 30.51
C GLU A 213 -1.98 -0.11 31.64
N ALA A 214 -1.67 0.59 32.73
CA ALA A 214 -0.95 0.03 33.89
C ALA A 214 -1.72 -1.10 34.59
N VAL A 215 -3.03 -1.22 34.38
CA VAL A 215 -3.85 -2.28 35.00
C VAL A 215 -3.55 -3.64 34.38
N LYS A 216 -3.36 -3.72 33.05
CA LYS A 216 -3.01 -4.98 32.37
C LYS A 216 -1.57 -5.41 32.67
N THR A 217 -0.65 -4.45 32.80
CA THR A 217 0.74 -4.70 33.17
C THR A 217 0.90 -5.10 34.65
N LYS A 218 0.00 -4.66 35.55
CA LYS A 218 0.03 -5.01 36.98
C LYS A 218 -0.20 -6.49 37.25
N GLU A 219 -1.17 -7.13 36.58
CA GLU A 219 -1.40 -8.57 36.77
C GLU A 219 -0.21 -9.41 36.29
N GLU A 220 0.42 -8.99 35.20
CA GLU A 220 1.57 -9.70 34.63
C GLU A 220 2.83 -9.51 35.48
N THR A 221 3.07 -8.29 35.97
CA THR A 221 4.14 -8.00 36.94
C THR A 221 3.92 -8.68 38.29
N GLU A 222 2.68 -8.81 38.78
CA GLU A 222 2.38 -9.58 39.99
C GLU A 222 2.64 -11.08 39.81
N ARG A 223 2.34 -11.65 38.64
CA ARG A 223 2.67 -13.05 38.33
C ARG A 223 4.18 -13.28 38.27
N ILE A 224 4.93 -12.34 37.67
CA ILE A 224 6.39 -12.41 37.61
C ILE A 224 6.98 -12.26 39.03
N ALA A 225 6.49 -11.31 39.82
CA ALA A 225 6.88 -11.14 41.21
C ALA A 225 6.65 -12.41 42.04
N GLN A 226 5.48 -13.06 41.89
CA GLN A 226 5.17 -14.32 42.58
C GLN A 226 6.13 -15.46 42.18
N LYS A 227 6.50 -15.57 40.90
CA LYS A 227 7.49 -16.56 40.43
C LYS A 227 8.88 -16.31 41.01
N VAL A 228 9.31 -15.05 41.11
CA VAL A 228 10.61 -14.67 41.70
C VAL A 228 10.62 -14.97 43.20
N VAL A 229 9.55 -14.62 43.91
CA VAL A 229 9.38 -14.95 45.34
C VAL A 229 9.46 -16.47 45.55
N TYR A 230 8.75 -17.25 44.74
CA TYR A 230 8.80 -18.72 44.80
C TYR A 230 10.22 -19.26 44.60
N SER A 231 10.93 -18.81 43.55
CA SER A 231 12.30 -19.25 43.27
C SER A 231 13.28 -18.93 44.41
N LEU A 232 13.14 -17.77 45.05
CA LEU A 232 14.00 -17.38 46.17
C LEU A 232 13.68 -18.16 47.45
N MET A 233 12.40 -18.48 47.69
CA MET A 233 12.00 -19.32 48.82
C MET A 233 12.49 -20.77 48.66
N VAL A 234 12.38 -21.34 47.45
CA VAL A 234 12.96 -22.65 47.12
C VAL A 234 14.49 -22.63 47.33
N SER A 235 15.17 -21.57 46.92
CA SER A 235 16.62 -21.45 47.14
C SER A 235 17.03 -21.36 48.61
N LEU A 236 16.18 -20.80 49.49
CA LEU A 236 16.51 -20.60 50.91
C LEU A 236 16.09 -21.76 51.80
N PHE A 237 15.00 -22.45 51.47
CA PHE A 237 14.37 -23.46 52.33
C PHE A 237 14.23 -24.84 51.66
N GLY A 238 14.62 -24.99 50.39
CA GLY A 238 14.63 -26.27 49.69
C GLY A 238 13.25 -26.70 49.20
N ASP A 239 12.47 -27.39 50.05
CA ASP A 239 11.17 -27.96 49.66
C ASP A 239 10.02 -26.96 49.91
N VAL A 240 9.65 -26.24 48.84
CA VAL A 240 8.55 -25.27 48.84
C VAL A 240 7.53 -25.65 47.77
N LYS A 241 6.29 -25.89 48.18
CA LYS A 241 5.15 -26.21 47.31
C LYS A 241 4.17 -25.05 47.27
N VAL A 242 3.64 -24.75 46.09
CA VAL A 242 2.59 -23.75 45.90
C VAL A 242 1.23 -24.41 46.13
N ALA A 243 0.46 -23.93 47.10
CA ALA A 243 -0.92 -24.33 47.34
C ALA A 243 -1.90 -23.39 46.61
N GLU A 244 -3.19 -23.72 46.63
CA GLU A 244 -4.25 -22.90 46.02
C GLU A 244 -4.24 -21.46 46.60
N GLU A 245 -4.50 -20.47 45.73
CA GLU A 245 -4.55 -19.03 46.04
C GLU A 245 -3.24 -18.31 46.42
N GLY A 246 -2.06 -18.87 46.11
CA GLY A 246 -0.78 -18.17 46.32
C GLY A 246 -0.22 -18.30 47.73
N LYS A 247 -0.62 -19.36 48.44
CA LYS A 247 -0.01 -19.81 49.71
C LYS A 247 1.16 -20.74 49.41
N PHE A 248 2.22 -20.63 50.21
CA PHE A 248 3.42 -21.47 50.11
C PHE A 248 3.47 -22.44 51.29
N VAL A 249 3.70 -23.72 51.00
CA VAL A 249 3.94 -24.74 52.02
C VAL A 249 5.43 -25.06 52.00
N ILE A 250 6.11 -24.74 53.09
CA ILE A 250 7.56 -24.88 53.25
C ILE A 250 7.81 -26.02 54.24
N SER A 251 8.62 -27.01 53.84
CA SER A 251 8.98 -28.15 54.69
C SER A 251 10.47 -28.16 54.96
N VAL A 252 10.88 -28.02 56.22
CA VAL A 252 12.30 -27.99 56.63
C VAL A 252 12.48 -28.91 57.83
N ASP A 253 13.39 -29.89 57.74
CA ASP A 253 13.78 -30.79 58.84
C ASP A 253 12.62 -31.48 59.59
N GLY A 254 11.50 -31.75 58.89
CA GLY A 254 10.31 -32.42 59.45
C GLY A 254 9.22 -31.47 59.95
N ASP A 255 9.50 -30.17 60.04
CA ASP A 255 8.54 -29.14 60.39
C ASP A 255 7.90 -28.52 59.13
N VAL A 256 6.58 -28.34 59.17
CA VAL A 256 5.80 -27.75 58.07
C VAL A 256 5.36 -26.33 58.44
N ALA A 257 5.56 -25.39 57.53
CA ALA A 257 5.14 -24.00 57.66
C ALA A 257 4.25 -23.59 56.48
N HIS A 258 3.15 -22.91 56.77
CA HIS A 258 2.24 -22.33 55.78
C HIS A 258 2.44 -20.81 55.75
N LEU A 259 2.82 -20.28 54.59
CA LEU A 259 3.04 -18.85 54.35
C LEU A 259 1.98 -18.31 53.39
N ASP A 260 1.32 -17.22 53.77
CA ASP A 260 0.45 -16.47 52.87
C ASP A 260 1.27 -15.49 52.03
N GLY A 261 1.30 -15.70 50.70
CA GLY A 261 2.08 -14.87 49.77
C GLY A 261 1.57 -13.44 49.59
N ARG A 262 0.38 -13.10 50.12
CA ARG A 262 -0.19 -11.75 50.08
C ARG A 262 -0.03 -11.01 51.41
N THR A 263 -0.31 -11.67 52.53
CA THR A 263 -0.26 -11.02 53.86
C THR A 263 1.10 -11.16 54.55
N GLY A 264 1.90 -12.17 54.18
CA GLY A 264 3.16 -12.49 54.85
C GLY A 264 2.98 -13.19 56.20
N ASP A 265 1.77 -13.70 56.49
CA ASP A 265 1.49 -14.47 57.69
C ASP A 265 2.05 -15.89 57.57
N VAL A 266 2.69 -16.37 58.65
CA VAL A 266 3.30 -17.70 58.72
C VAL A 266 2.68 -18.49 59.86
N GLU A 267 2.06 -19.61 59.53
CA GLU A 267 1.56 -20.62 60.46
C GLU A 267 2.57 -21.77 60.51
N CYS A 268 3.19 -21.98 61.68
CA CYS A 268 4.14 -23.05 61.91
C CYS A 268 4.17 -23.38 63.41
N GLU A 269 4.28 -24.66 63.76
CA GLU A 269 4.40 -25.12 65.16
C GLU A 269 5.75 -24.73 65.78
N ASN A 270 6.80 -24.57 64.96
CA ASN A 270 8.13 -24.18 65.41
C ASN A 270 8.32 -22.65 65.35
N ALA A 271 8.39 -22.02 66.52
CA ALA A 271 8.54 -20.56 66.66
C ALA A 271 9.84 -20.01 66.03
N THR A 272 10.91 -20.80 65.99
CA THR A 272 12.19 -20.37 65.39
C THR A 272 12.16 -20.37 63.87
N LEU A 273 11.49 -21.36 63.27
CA LEU A 273 11.29 -21.48 61.83
C LEU A 273 10.32 -20.37 61.34
N LYS A 274 9.27 -20.10 62.12
CA LYS A 274 8.30 -19.03 61.85
C LYS A 274 8.96 -17.66 61.69
N GLU A 275 9.80 -17.25 62.64
CA GLU A 275 10.51 -15.96 62.58
C GLU A 275 11.51 -15.87 61.41
N ARG A 276 12.17 -16.99 61.07
CA ARG A 276 13.10 -17.06 59.92
C ARG A 276 12.38 -16.88 58.58
N ILE A 277 11.26 -17.58 58.39
CA ILE A 277 10.45 -17.47 57.17
C ILE A 277 9.88 -16.06 57.04
N LYS A 278 9.35 -15.49 58.12
CA LYS A 278 8.81 -14.12 58.13
C LYS A 278 9.86 -13.08 57.77
N THR A 279 11.06 -13.19 58.34
CA THR A 279 12.17 -12.26 58.05
C THR A 279 12.67 -12.40 56.61
N ALA A 280 12.78 -13.64 56.10
CA ALA A 280 13.20 -13.88 54.72
C ALA A 280 12.17 -13.36 53.71
N PHE A 281 10.88 -13.63 53.95
CA PHE A 281 9.80 -13.16 53.10
C PHE A 281 9.74 -11.63 53.04
N HIS A 282 9.87 -10.94 54.18
CA HIS A 282 9.87 -9.48 54.21
C HIS A 282 11.04 -8.87 53.41
N ARG A 283 12.23 -9.48 53.47
CA ARG A 283 13.39 -9.05 52.67
C ARG A 283 13.18 -9.28 51.18
N ILE A 284 12.63 -10.43 50.80
CA ILE A 284 12.33 -10.75 49.40
C ILE A 284 11.26 -9.79 48.87
N GLN A 285 10.20 -9.54 49.64
CA GLN A 285 9.12 -8.64 49.25
C GLN A 285 9.61 -7.19 49.08
N GLY A 286 10.51 -6.72 49.97
CA GLY A 286 11.15 -5.41 49.85
C GLY A 286 12.09 -5.29 48.63
N ALA A 287 12.73 -6.38 48.21
CA ALA A 287 13.56 -6.41 47.01
C ALA A 287 12.75 -6.48 45.71
N VAL A 288 11.62 -7.19 45.73
CA VAL A 288 10.75 -7.40 44.55
C VAL A 288 9.80 -6.21 44.32
N ARG A 289 9.49 -5.42 45.36
CA ARG A 289 8.66 -4.20 45.27
C ARG A 289 9.46 -2.99 45.74
N PRO A 290 10.34 -2.39 44.91
CA PRO A 290 11.06 -1.18 45.28
C PRO A 290 10.06 -0.05 45.57
N ILE A 291 10.26 0.64 46.70
CA ILE A 291 9.45 1.78 47.12
C ILE A 291 9.52 2.84 46.02
N PRO A 292 8.38 3.36 45.51
CA PRO A 292 8.41 4.46 44.57
C PRO A 292 9.06 5.67 45.25
N LEU A 293 10.10 6.24 44.62
CA LEU A 293 10.69 7.50 45.04
C LEU A 293 9.57 8.54 45.06
N SER A 294 9.21 9.02 46.26
CA SER A 294 8.26 10.12 46.42
C SER A 294 8.83 11.34 45.72
N ALA A 295 8.16 11.80 44.68
CA ALA A 295 8.52 13.04 43.99
C ALA A 295 8.45 14.22 44.97
N SER A 296 9.59 14.89 45.18
CA SER A 296 9.66 16.30 45.62
C SER A 296 9.93 17.16 44.40
#